data_AF-A0A800ERQ9-F1
#
_entry.id   AF-A0A800ERQ9-F1
#
_cell.length_a   1.000
_cell.length_b   1.000
_cell.length_c   1.000
_cell.angle_alpha   90.00
_cell.angle_beta   90.00
_cell.angle_gamma   90.00
#
_symmetry.space_group_name_H-M   'P 1'
#
loop_
_entity.id
_entity.type
_entity.pdbx_description
1 polymer ?
#
loop_
_entity_poly.entity_id
_entity_poly.type
_entity_poly.pdbx_seq_one_letter_code
_entity_poly.pdbx_strand_id
1 'polypeptide(L)'
;MVFPVQIQGGPIDDASLEIDFALRTKTSAVGWIFSDELDAIVARSPAVDTAVRGLPVRVFLGAEVERIGDPLYGQLRRMGALTGSDVALIPVALRPGVDGVDGASTVEIVATLLNVRTGRVIWFGVVAGRPGSVTDFGTVASAVGELAETLLWYLQ
;
A
#
# COMPACT_ATOMS: atom_id res chain seq x y z
N MET A 1 -6.02 1.00 8.22
CA MET A 1 -4.75 0.24 8.24
C MET A 1 -3.93 0.56 7.01
N VAL A 2 -2.60 0.64 7.14
CA VAL A 2 -1.64 0.76 6.05
C VAL A 2 -0.73 -0.47 6.08
N PHE A 3 -0.82 -1.29 5.04
CA PHE A 3 0.04 -2.46 4.89
C PHE A 3 1.38 -2.06 4.26
N PRO A 4 2.47 -2.80 4.54
CA PRO A 4 3.72 -2.61 3.83
C PRO A 4 3.57 -2.95 2.34
N VAL A 5 4.52 -2.52 1.52
CA VAL A 5 4.59 -2.91 0.11
C VAL A 5 4.68 -4.43 0.00
N GLN A 6 3.75 -5.04 -0.75
CA GLN A 6 3.61 -6.50 -0.80
C GLN A 6 4.55 -7.17 -1.82
N ILE A 7 4.82 -6.51 -2.94
CA ILE A 7 5.70 -7.01 -4.00
C ILE A 7 6.76 -5.96 -4.31
N GLN A 8 8.02 -6.25 -4.00
CA GLN A 8 9.13 -5.36 -4.32
C GLN A 8 9.86 -5.90 -5.56
N GLY A 9 10.01 -5.05 -6.59
CA GLY A 9 10.73 -5.36 -7.83
C GLY A 9 12.22 -5.03 -7.81
N GLY A 10 12.80 -4.68 -6.66
CA GLY A 10 14.20 -4.25 -6.54
C GLY A 10 14.64 -4.04 -5.08
N PRO A 11 15.92 -3.67 -4.83
CA PRO A 11 16.56 -3.62 -3.51
C PRO A 11 16.12 -2.45 -2.61
N ILE A 12 15.00 -1.78 -2.92
CA ILE A 12 14.52 -0.62 -2.17
C ILE A 12 13.69 -1.12 -0.99
N ASP A 13 14.38 -1.50 0.09
CA ASP A 13 13.77 -2.02 1.32
C ASP A 13 12.97 -0.95 2.11
N ASP A 14 13.12 0.33 1.79
CA ASP A 14 12.60 1.44 2.63
C ASP A 14 11.28 2.07 2.17
N ALA A 15 10.71 1.66 1.03
CA ALA A 15 9.51 2.32 0.50
C ALA A 15 8.30 2.25 1.44
N SER A 16 8.19 1.19 2.27
CA SER A 16 7.11 1.09 3.25
C SER A 16 7.27 2.13 4.37
N LEU A 17 8.50 2.39 4.81
CA LEU A 17 8.78 3.41 5.83
C LEU A 17 8.49 4.81 5.31
N GLU A 18 8.84 5.07 4.04
CA GLU A 18 8.55 6.36 3.41
C GLU A 18 7.04 6.59 3.24
N ILE A 19 6.27 5.55 2.88
CA ILE A 19 4.79 5.62 2.84
C ILE A 19 4.23 5.92 4.23
N ASP A 20 4.69 5.20 5.25
CA ASP A 20 4.25 5.41 6.63
C ASP A 20 4.56 6.86 7.08
N PHE A 21 5.75 7.38 6.77
CA PHE A 21 6.15 8.75 7.08
C PHE A 21 5.27 9.80 6.36
N ALA A 22 5.07 9.65 5.05
CA ALA A 22 4.28 10.59 4.26
C ALA A 22 2.81 10.65 4.71
N LEU A 23 2.22 9.50 5.05
CA LEU A 23 0.83 9.45 5.52
C LEU A 23 0.68 10.02 6.94
N ARG A 24 1.66 9.79 7.83
CA ARG A 24 1.68 10.40 9.17
C ARG A 24 1.73 11.93 9.12
N THR A 25 2.42 12.49 8.13
CA THR A 25 2.62 13.95 8.02
C THR A 25 1.47 14.68 7.33
N LYS A 26 0.74 14.02 6.40
CA LYS A 26 -0.26 14.70 5.57
C LYS A 26 -1.68 14.80 6.14
N THR A 27 -2.07 14.02 7.16
CA THR A 27 -3.38 14.22 7.80
C THR A 27 -3.46 13.66 9.22
N SER A 28 -3.96 14.47 10.15
CA SER A 28 -4.36 14.04 11.51
C SER A 28 -5.82 13.59 11.59
N ALA A 29 -6.60 13.78 10.52
CA ALA A 29 -8.03 13.45 10.50
C ALA A 29 -8.28 11.94 10.38
N VAL A 30 -7.31 11.17 9.87
CA VAL A 30 -7.42 9.73 9.71
C VAL A 30 -6.50 9.01 10.70
N GLY A 31 -7.10 8.21 11.58
CA GLY A 31 -6.39 7.34 12.52
C GLY A 31 -5.80 6.14 11.82
N TRP A 32 -4.63 6.30 11.21
CA TRP A 32 -3.92 5.21 10.55
C TRP A 32 -3.22 4.29 11.55
N ILE A 33 -3.37 2.98 11.35
CA ILE A 33 -2.58 1.92 11.98
C ILE A 33 -1.57 1.45 10.93
N PHE A 34 -0.29 1.63 11.22
CA PHE A 34 0.83 1.40 10.29
C PHE A 34 1.46 0.03 10.46
N SER A 35 2.41 -0.29 9.57
CA SER A 35 2.96 -1.64 9.43
C SER A 35 3.58 -2.20 10.71
N ASP A 36 4.30 -1.37 11.47
CA ASP A 36 4.89 -1.70 12.77
C ASP A 36 3.85 -2.07 13.84
N GLU A 37 2.77 -1.28 13.91
CA GLU A 37 1.67 -1.54 14.84
C GLU A 37 0.85 -2.77 14.43
N LEU A 38 0.61 -2.96 13.13
CA LEU A 38 -0.03 -4.17 12.61
C LEU A 38 0.76 -5.42 12.96
N ASP A 39 2.09 -5.40 12.76
CA ASP A 39 2.96 -6.52 13.12
C ASP A 39 2.89 -6.82 14.62
N ALA A 40 2.87 -5.78 15.47
CA ALA A 40 2.72 -5.95 16.91
C ALA A 40 1.35 -6.52 17.31
N ILE A 41 0.27 -6.14 16.64
CA ILE A 41 -1.08 -6.68 16.88
C ILE A 41 -1.17 -8.16 16.51
N VAL A 42 -0.61 -8.55 15.36
CA VAL A 42 -0.56 -9.95 14.92
C VAL A 42 0.29 -10.79 15.87
N ALA A 43 1.45 -10.29 16.28
CA ALA A 43 2.32 -10.97 17.23
C ALA A 43 1.65 -11.26 18.59
N ARG A 44 0.73 -10.39 19.03
CA ARG A 44 -0.07 -10.59 20.25
C ARG A 44 -1.27 -11.52 20.05
N SER A 45 -1.60 -11.89 18.80
CA SER A 45 -2.80 -12.64 18.43
C SER A 45 -2.50 -13.90 17.61
N PRO A 46 -1.59 -14.79 18.06
CA PRO A 46 -1.08 -15.90 17.25
C PRO A 46 -2.14 -16.94 16.83
N ALA A 47 -3.29 -16.97 17.50
CA ALA A 47 -4.41 -17.84 17.15
C ALA A 47 -5.22 -17.34 15.93
N VAL A 48 -4.99 -16.10 15.48
CA VAL A 48 -5.67 -15.52 14.32
C VAL A 48 -4.80 -15.72 13.09
N ASP A 49 -5.26 -16.57 12.16
CA ASP A 49 -4.58 -16.82 10.88
C ASP A 49 -4.67 -15.60 9.95
N THR A 50 -3.79 -14.63 10.16
CA THR A 50 -3.69 -13.41 9.35
C THR A 50 -2.23 -12.97 9.24
N ALA A 51 -1.93 -12.13 8.26
CA ALA A 51 -0.58 -11.68 7.97
C ALA A 51 -0.58 -10.20 7.55
N VAL A 52 0.53 -9.52 7.83
CA VAL A 52 0.80 -8.14 7.39
C VAL A 52 1.56 -8.12 6.05
N ARG A 53 2.30 -9.18 5.76
CA ARG A 53 3.12 -9.36 4.55
C ARG A 53 2.74 -10.64 3.83
N GLY A 54 3.05 -10.72 2.53
CA GLY A 54 2.76 -11.90 1.72
C GLY A 54 1.27 -12.07 1.42
N LEU A 55 0.51 -10.97 1.43
CA LEU A 55 -0.91 -11.00 1.06
C LEU A 55 -1.07 -11.42 -0.41
N PRO A 56 -2.12 -12.17 -0.78
CA PRO A 56 -2.37 -12.63 -2.13
C PRO A 56 -2.92 -11.49 -3.02
N VAL A 57 -2.08 -10.49 -3.32
CA VAL A 57 -2.45 -9.25 -4.02
C VAL A 57 -2.17 -9.26 -5.52
N ARG A 58 -1.63 -10.36 -6.06
CA ARG A 58 -1.28 -10.47 -7.49
C ARG A 58 -2.50 -10.29 -8.41
N VAL A 59 -3.71 -10.53 -7.92
CA VAL A 59 -4.96 -10.32 -8.69
C VAL A 59 -5.08 -8.89 -9.22
N PHE A 60 -4.61 -7.90 -8.46
CA PHE A 60 -4.62 -6.48 -8.85
C PHE A 60 -3.68 -6.16 -10.02
N LEU A 61 -2.71 -7.03 -10.32
CA LEU A 61 -1.77 -6.80 -11.42
C LEU A 61 -2.28 -7.33 -12.76
N GLY A 62 -3.34 -8.15 -12.76
CA GLY A 62 -3.86 -8.82 -13.96
C GLY A 62 -5.22 -8.33 -14.44
N ALA A 63 -6.00 -7.67 -13.59
CA ALA A 63 -7.35 -7.21 -13.93
C ALA A 63 -7.80 -6.05 -13.03
N GLU A 64 -8.80 -5.30 -13.48
CA GLU A 64 -9.54 -4.38 -12.64
C GLU A 64 -10.40 -5.16 -11.65
N VAL A 65 -10.23 -4.87 -10.36
CA VAL A 65 -10.89 -5.58 -9.26
C VAL A 65 -11.88 -4.64 -8.59
N GLU A 66 -13.17 -4.89 -8.71
CA GLU A 66 -14.19 -4.12 -7.98
C GLU A 66 -14.34 -4.61 -6.53
N ARG A 67 -14.11 -5.90 -6.31
CA ARG A 67 -14.26 -6.56 -5.01
C ARG A 67 -13.28 -7.71 -4.88
N ILE A 68 -12.57 -7.76 -3.76
CA ILE A 68 -11.63 -8.85 -3.47
C ILE A 68 -12.36 -10.11 -3.03
N GLY A 69 -11.82 -11.27 -3.44
CA GLY A 69 -12.23 -12.59 -2.98
C GLY A 69 -11.27 -13.18 -1.95
N ASP A 70 -11.49 -14.44 -1.59
CA ASP A 70 -10.59 -15.20 -0.72
C ASP A 70 -9.32 -15.66 -1.47
N PRO A 71 -8.16 -15.77 -0.78
CA PRO A 71 -7.98 -15.65 0.67
C PRO A 71 -7.82 -14.21 1.19
N LEU A 72 -7.64 -13.22 0.30
CA LEU A 72 -7.35 -11.84 0.69
C LEU A 72 -8.46 -11.25 1.56
N TYR A 73 -9.73 -11.46 1.17
CA TYR A 73 -10.87 -10.94 1.91
C TYR A 73 -10.92 -11.47 3.35
N GLY A 74 -10.80 -12.79 3.53
CA GLY A 74 -10.74 -13.41 4.85
C GLY A 74 -9.61 -12.84 5.74
N GLN A 75 -8.41 -12.66 5.19
CA GLN A 75 -7.26 -12.11 5.94
C GLN A 75 -7.51 -10.67 6.39
N LEU A 76 -7.98 -9.81 5.48
CA LEU A 76 -8.29 -8.42 5.80
C LEU A 76 -9.46 -8.30 6.77
N ARG A 77 -10.48 -9.16 6.64
CA ARG A 77 -11.62 -9.16 7.55
C ARG A 77 -11.19 -9.50 8.98
N ARG A 78 -10.30 -10.48 9.16
CA ARG A 78 -9.72 -10.84 10.46
C ARG A 78 -8.83 -9.72 11.01
N MET A 79 -8.00 -9.12 10.16
CA MET A 79 -7.18 -7.97 10.57
C MET A 79 -8.04 -6.77 11.00
N GLY A 80 -9.10 -6.47 10.25
CA GLY A 80 -10.08 -5.44 10.60
C GLY A 80 -10.78 -5.70 11.93
N ALA A 81 -11.08 -6.96 12.24
CA ALA A 81 -11.65 -7.33 13.54
C ALA A 81 -10.67 -7.11 14.70
N LEU A 82 -9.36 -7.34 14.49
CA LEU A 82 -8.33 -7.09 15.50
C LEU A 82 -8.05 -5.60 15.72
N THR A 83 -8.15 -4.80 14.66
CA THR A 83 -7.73 -3.40 14.64
C THR A 83 -8.88 -2.41 14.73
N GLY A 84 -10.12 -2.87 14.59
CA GLY A 84 -11.30 -2.00 14.46
C GLY A 84 -11.33 -1.15 13.19
N SER A 85 -10.51 -1.46 12.18
CA SER A 85 -10.36 -0.63 10.98
C SER A 85 -11.43 -0.91 9.91
N ASP A 86 -12.00 0.17 9.36
CA ASP A 86 -12.96 0.10 8.25
C ASP A 86 -12.31 0.09 6.86
N VAL A 87 -11.09 0.63 6.74
CA VAL A 87 -10.36 0.79 5.47
C VAL A 87 -8.95 0.24 5.57
N ALA A 88 -8.49 -0.39 4.48
CA ALA A 88 -7.11 -0.82 4.30
C ALA A 88 -6.51 -0.19 3.04
N LEU A 89 -5.33 0.42 3.20
CA LEU A 89 -4.43 0.75 2.10
C LEU A 89 -3.44 -0.39 1.94
N ILE A 90 -3.34 -0.92 0.73
CA ILE A 90 -2.36 -1.95 0.37
C ILE A 90 -1.54 -1.44 -0.81
N PRO A 91 -0.29 -1.03 -0.59
CA PRO A 91 0.68 -0.88 -1.66
C PRO A 91 0.99 -2.27 -2.22
N VAL A 92 0.46 -2.56 -3.40
CA VAL A 92 0.54 -3.86 -4.06
C VAL A 92 1.96 -4.12 -4.54
N ALA A 93 2.55 -3.16 -5.26
CA ALA A 93 3.87 -3.31 -5.83
C ALA A 93 4.64 -2.00 -5.93
N LEU A 94 5.96 -2.10 -5.82
CA LEU A 94 6.91 -1.06 -6.21
C LEU A 94 7.73 -1.58 -7.39
N ARG A 95 7.73 -0.84 -8.51
CA ARG A 95 8.44 -1.24 -9.73
C ARG A 95 9.06 -0.05 -10.46
N PRO A 96 10.09 -0.27 -11.27
CA PRO A 96 10.51 0.71 -12.27
C PRO A 96 9.33 1.01 -13.21
N GLY A 97 9.11 2.28 -13.49
CA GLY A 97 8.22 2.73 -14.55
C GLY A 97 8.89 2.64 -15.93
N VAL A 98 8.17 3.07 -16.95
CA VAL A 98 8.68 3.05 -18.33
C VAL A 98 9.83 4.04 -18.48
N ASP A 99 10.91 3.62 -19.16
CA ASP A 99 12.05 4.50 -19.45
C ASP A 99 11.60 5.69 -20.31
N GLY A 100 11.93 6.90 -19.85
CA GLY A 100 11.79 8.12 -20.62
C GLY A 100 12.79 8.18 -21.77
N VAL A 101 12.55 9.11 -22.70
CA VAL A 101 13.35 9.28 -23.94
C VAL A 101 14.85 9.53 -23.67
N ASP A 102 15.20 9.99 -22.47
CA ASP A 102 16.58 10.33 -22.06
C ASP A 102 17.22 9.31 -21.09
N GLY A 103 16.63 8.13 -20.93
CA GLY A 103 17.14 7.09 -20.01
C GLY A 103 16.85 7.37 -18.52
N ALA A 104 16.08 8.42 -18.21
CA ALA A 104 15.49 8.62 -16.88
C ALA A 104 14.28 7.70 -16.72
N SER A 105 14.21 6.97 -15.60
CA SER A 105 13.08 6.08 -15.28
C SER A 105 12.32 6.63 -14.07
N THR A 106 11.04 6.29 -13.97
CA THR A 106 10.22 6.65 -12.81
C THR A 106 10.15 5.47 -11.84
N VAL A 107 9.75 5.74 -10.60
CA VAL A 107 9.31 4.69 -9.68
C VAL A 107 7.79 4.72 -9.67
N GLU A 108 7.19 3.56 -9.94
CA GLU A 108 5.74 3.35 -9.88
C GLU A 108 5.35 2.58 -8.62
N ILE A 109 4.34 3.11 -7.92
CA ILE A 109 3.64 2.43 -6.83
C ILE A 109 2.28 2.01 -7.34
N VAL A 110 2.04 0.70 -7.39
CA VAL A 110 0.71 0.13 -7.58
C VAL A 110 0.07 -0.01 -6.21
N ALA A 111 -1.10 0.59 -5.99
CA ALA A 111 -1.76 0.57 -4.69
C ALA A 111 -3.29 0.43 -4.81
N THR A 112 -3.90 -0.07 -3.74
CA THR A 112 -5.36 -0.12 -3.60
C THR A 112 -5.80 0.36 -2.23
N LEU A 113 -6.92 1.07 -2.20
CA LEU A 113 -7.69 1.39 -1.00
C LEU A 113 -8.98 0.57 -1.03
N LEU A 114 -9.31 -0.11 0.06
CA LEU A 114 -10.48 -0.99 0.10
C LEU A 114 -11.25 -0.86 1.41
N ASN A 115 -12.55 -1.12 1.33
CA ASN A 115 -13.42 -1.25 2.49
C ASN A 115 -13.25 -2.66 3.07
N VAL A 116 -12.74 -2.76 4.30
CA VAL A 116 -12.38 -4.03 4.95
C VAL A 116 -13.62 -4.88 5.23
N ARG A 117 -14.74 -4.24 5.56
CA ARG A 117 -15.99 -4.93 5.88
C ARG A 117 -16.53 -5.67 4.66
N THR A 118 -16.55 -5.01 3.51
CA THR A 118 -17.18 -5.53 2.29
C THR A 118 -16.19 -6.12 1.30
N GLY A 119 -14.90 -5.84 1.40
CA GLY A 119 -13.93 -6.18 0.38
C GLY A 119 -14.10 -5.38 -0.91
N ARG A 120 -14.95 -4.34 -0.95
CA ARG A 120 -15.05 -3.45 -2.11
C ARG A 120 -13.79 -2.62 -2.25
N VAL A 121 -13.28 -2.53 -3.47
CA VAL A 121 -12.21 -1.62 -3.82
C VAL A 121 -12.80 -0.22 -3.93
N ILE A 122 -12.28 0.69 -3.11
CA ILE A 122 -12.66 2.11 -3.12
C ILE A 122 -11.85 2.82 -4.21
N TRP A 123 -10.57 2.46 -4.30
CA TRP A 123 -9.65 2.99 -5.28
C TRP A 123 -8.57 1.96 -5.62
N PHE A 124 -8.15 1.96 -6.88
CA PHE A 124 -6.98 1.24 -7.37
C PHE A 124 -6.27 2.13 -8.38
N GLY A 125 -4.94 2.18 -8.31
CA GLY A 125 -4.19 3.01 -9.24
C GLY A 125 -2.70 2.71 -9.24
N VAL A 126 -2.06 3.27 -10.25
CA VAL A 126 -0.60 3.33 -10.38
C VAL A 126 -0.21 4.79 -10.24
N VAL A 127 0.69 5.07 -9.31
CA VAL A 127 1.21 6.41 -9.07
C VAL A 127 2.70 6.42 -9.41
N ALA A 128 3.12 7.34 -10.26
CA ALA A 128 4.52 7.50 -10.64
C ALA A 128 5.14 8.73 -9.96
N GLY A 129 6.37 8.60 -9.49
CA GLY A 129 7.17 9.72 -9.04
C GLY A 129 7.75 10.53 -10.20
N ARG A 130 8.53 11.56 -9.86
CA ARG A 130 9.32 12.31 -10.84
C ARG A 130 10.38 11.40 -11.49
N PRO A 131 10.75 11.64 -12.76
CA PRO A 131 11.84 10.91 -13.40
C PRO A 131 13.15 11.08 -12.64
N GLY A 132 13.92 10.01 -12.50
CA GLY A 132 15.18 10.00 -11.77
C GLY A 132 15.93 8.68 -11.91
N SER A 133 16.92 8.46 -11.05
CA SER A 133 17.52 7.12 -10.91
C SER A 133 16.59 6.26 -10.06
N VAL A 134 16.31 5.03 -10.48
CA VAL A 134 15.49 4.07 -9.70
C VAL A 134 16.20 3.67 -8.41
N THR A 135 17.52 3.83 -8.32
CA THR A 135 18.29 3.62 -7.10
C THR A 135 18.33 4.83 -6.17
N ASP A 136 17.81 5.98 -6.61
CA ASP A 136 17.75 7.19 -5.81
C ASP A 136 16.49 7.20 -4.94
N PHE A 137 16.69 7.38 -3.64
CA PHE A 137 15.63 7.53 -2.66
C PHE A 137 14.71 8.72 -2.98
N GLY A 138 15.23 9.79 -3.58
CA GLY A 138 14.43 10.94 -3.99
C GLY A 138 13.31 10.60 -4.98
N THR A 139 13.56 9.63 -5.87
CA THR A 139 12.57 9.14 -6.84
C THR A 139 11.42 8.40 -6.15
N VAL A 140 11.74 7.59 -5.13
CA VAL A 140 10.76 6.85 -4.31
C VAL A 140 9.93 7.83 -3.48
N ALA A 141 10.59 8.75 -2.77
CA ALA A 141 9.92 9.78 -1.96
C ALA A 141 8.97 10.63 -2.81
N SER A 142 9.34 10.95 -4.05
CA SER A 142 8.44 11.63 -4.99
C SER A 142 7.20 10.80 -5.31
N ALA A 143 7.34 9.51 -5.62
CA ALA A 143 6.19 8.64 -5.91
C ALA A 143 5.26 8.49 -4.70
N VAL A 144 5.84 8.37 -3.50
CA VAL A 144 5.10 8.31 -2.24
C VAL A 144 4.36 9.62 -1.97
N GLY A 145 4.99 10.76 -2.25
CA GLY A 145 4.35 12.08 -2.14
C GLY A 145 3.08 12.19 -2.97
N GLU A 146 3.15 11.75 -4.24
CA GLU A 146 2.02 11.69 -5.17
C GLU A 146 0.93 10.70 -4.70
N LEU A 147 1.33 9.54 -4.14
CA LEU A 147 0.37 8.57 -3.59
C LEU A 147 -0.40 9.18 -2.43
N ALA A 148 0.30 9.82 -1.50
CA ALA A 148 -0.32 10.45 -0.35
C ALA A 148 -1.30 11.56 -0.77
N GLU A 149 -0.96 12.37 -1.78
CA GLU A 149 -1.88 13.39 -2.33
C GLU A 149 -3.10 12.79 -3.00
N THR A 150 -2.90 11.72 -3.77
CA THR A 150 -4.00 10.99 -4.42
C THR A 150 -4.99 10.46 -3.38
N LEU A 151 -4.48 9.88 -2.29
CA LEU A 151 -5.32 9.29 -1.25
C LEU A 151 -6.10 10.33 -0.44
N LEU A 152 -5.58 11.54 -0.26
CA LEU A 152 -6.31 12.61 0.47
C LEU A 152 -7.68 12.90 -0.17
N TRP A 153 -7.81 12.80 -1.49
CA TRP A 153 -9.09 13.00 -2.18
C TRP A 153 -10.16 11.96 -1.82
N TYR A 154 -9.75 10.75 -1.44
CA TYR A 154 -10.67 9.65 -1.11
C TYR A 154 -11.00 9.56 0.38
N LEU A 155 -10.39 10.40 1.20
CA LEU A 155 -10.47 10.36 2.67
C LEU A 155 -11.12 11.62 3.28
N GLN A 156 -11.54 12.56 2.43
CA GLN A 156 -12.37 13.72 2.78
C GLN A 156 -13.85 13.33 2.84
#